data_AF-A0A943HP36-F1
#
_entry.id   AF-A0A943HP36-F1
#
_cell.length_a   1.000
_cell.length_b   1.000
_cell.length_c   1.000
_cell.angle_alpha   90.00
_cell.angle_beta   90.00
_cell.angle_gamma   90.00
#
_symmetry.space_group_name_H-M   'P 1'
#
loop_
_entity.id
_entity.type
_entity.pdbx_description
1 polymer ?
#
loop_
_entity_poly.entity_id
_entity_poly.type
_entity_poly.pdbx_seq_one_letter_code
_entity_poly.pdbx_strand_id
1 'polypeptide(L)'
;METKNILVLAGIKFRADEIGQELAKGNKFIVKWKTIWKVCYSQAQRQYYAIKVHTSEDSYVSKGRFYFVNASRANEMIGSQIFID
;
A
#
# COMPACT_ATOMS: atom_id res chain seq x y z
N MET A 1 -23.58 1.83 15.28
CA MET A 1 -22.83 0.93 14.37
C MET A 1 -22.17 1.80 13.32
N GLU A 2 -20.89 2.10 13.46
CA GLU A 2 -20.19 2.89 12.45
C GLU A 2 -20.10 2.07 11.15
N THR A 3 -20.59 2.68 10.07
CA THR A 3 -20.45 2.16 8.72
C THR A 3 -18.96 1.92 8.48
N LYS A 4 -18.54 0.66 8.34
CA LYS A 4 -17.17 0.33 7.97
C LYS A 4 -16.94 0.86 6.56
N ASN A 5 -16.40 2.08 6.45
CA ASN A 5 -16.12 2.72 5.18
C ASN A 5 -15.09 1.86 4.43
N ILE A 6 -15.55 1.20 3.37
CA ILE A 6 -14.71 0.42 2.47
C ILE A 6 -14.05 1.40 1.50
N LEU A 7 -12.72 1.44 1.53
CA LEU A 7 -11.86 2.21 0.65
C LEU A 7 -11.34 1.32 -0.47
N VAL A 8 -11.18 1.88 -1.67
CA VAL A 8 -10.60 1.15 -2.81
C VAL A 8 -9.22 1.73 -3.11
N LEU A 9 -8.16 1.00 -2.78
CA LEU A 9 -6.77 1.37 -3.03
C LEU A 9 -6.17 0.40 -4.03
N ALA A 10 -5.69 0.91 -5.17
CA ALA A 10 -5.12 0.09 -6.24
C ALA A 10 -6.03 -1.06 -6.73
N GLY A 11 -7.35 -0.78 -6.78
CA GLY A 11 -8.38 -1.75 -7.14
C GLY A 11 -8.63 -2.83 -6.08
N ILE A 12 -8.15 -2.65 -4.85
CA ILE A 12 -8.33 -3.55 -3.72
C ILE A 12 -9.20 -2.86 -2.66
N LYS A 13 -10.19 -3.56 -2.15
CA LYS A 13 -11.09 -3.07 -1.10
C LYS A 13 -10.44 -3.29 0.27
N PHE A 14 -10.38 -2.23 1.06
CA PHE A 14 -9.87 -2.20 2.43
C PHE A 14 -10.87 -1.53 3.34
N ARG A 15 -10.88 -1.92 4.62
CA ARG A 15 -11.53 -1.10 5.63
C ARG A 15 -10.58 -0.01 6.12
N ALA A 16 -11.12 1.15 6.51
CA ALA A 16 -10.31 2.26 7.01
C ALA A 16 -9.51 1.89 8.28
N ASP A 17 -10.04 1.02 9.15
CA ASP A 17 -9.34 0.50 10.33
C ASP A 17 -8.13 -0.36 9.96
N GLU A 18 -8.21 -1.16 8.88
CA GLU A 18 -7.10 -1.97 8.40
C GLU A 18 -5.94 -1.09 7.93
N ILE A 19 -6.23 -0.02 7.17
CA ILE A 19 -5.22 0.95 6.75
C ILE A 19 -4.58 1.63 7.96
N GLY A 20 -5.40 2.08 8.91
CA GLY A 20 -4.90 2.73 10.13
C GLY A 20 -3.99 1.83 10.95
N GLN A 21 -4.36 0.55 11.11
CA GLN A 21 -3.53 -0.44 11.82
C GLN A 21 -2.20 -0.70 11.11
N GLU A 22 -2.21 -0.86 9.80
CA GLU A 22 -0.97 -1.09 9.03
C GLU A 22 -0.06 0.13 9.03
N LEU A 23 -0.63 1.35 8.96
CA LEU A 23 0.11 2.59 9.13
C LEU A 23 0.76 2.68 10.51
N ALA A 24 0.04 2.32 11.57
CA ALA A 24 0.57 2.30 12.94
C ALA A 24 1.71 1.28 13.11
N LYS A 25 1.67 0.17 12.36
CA LYS A 25 2.77 -0.82 12.30
C LYS A 25 3.95 -0.37 11.42
N GLY A 26 3.85 0.78 10.76
CA GLY A 26 4.88 1.29 9.83
C GLY A 26 4.81 0.68 8.43
N ASN A 27 3.78 -0.12 8.12
CA ASN A 27 3.58 -0.68 6.79
C ASN A 27 2.77 0.32 5.94
N LYS A 28 3.45 1.01 5.01
CA LYS A 28 2.86 2.12 4.23
C LYS A 28 2.74 1.82 2.74
N PHE A 29 3.19 0.65 2.28
CA PHE A 29 3.16 0.26 0.87
C PHE A 29 2.23 -0.92 0.66
N ILE A 30 1.52 -0.91 -0.44
CA ILE A 30 0.75 -2.04 -0.93
C ILE A 30 1.57 -2.68 -2.06
N VAL A 31 1.95 -3.94 -1.88
CA VAL A 31 2.55 -4.74 -2.93
C VAL A 31 1.48 -5.65 -3.50
N LYS A 32 1.24 -5.61 -4.80
CA LYS A 32 0.36 -6.54 -5.50
C LYS A 32 0.95 -6.92 -6.84
N TRP A 33 1.07 -8.22 -7.02
CA TRP A 33 1.66 -8.81 -8.21
C TRP A 33 3.02 -8.18 -8.52
N LYS A 34 3.13 -7.46 -9.64
CA LYS A 34 4.35 -6.80 -10.10
C LYS A 34 4.45 -5.33 -9.72
N THR A 35 3.48 -4.79 -8.99
CA THR A 35 3.36 -3.34 -8.74
C THR A 35 3.40 -3.03 -7.25
N ILE A 36 4.11 -1.97 -6.90
CA ILE A 36 4.17 -1.40 -5.55
C ILE A 36 3.50 -0.03 -5.57
N TRP A 37 2.61 0.19 -4.60
CA TRP A 37 1.92 1.46 -4.39
C TRP A 37 2.23 2.03 -3.01
N LYS A 38 2.44 3.35 -2.94
CA LYS A 38 2.55 4.10 -1.69
C LYS A 38 1.15 4.51 -1.25
N VAL A 39 0.80 4.21 0.00
CA VAL A 39 -0.43 4.70 0.61
C VAL A 39 -0.20 6.13 1.08
N CYS A 40 -1.10 7.01 0.69
CA CYS A 40 -1.10 8.42 1.04
C CYS A 40 -2.43 8.80 1.68
N TYR A 41 -2.41 9.81 2.55
CA TYR A 41 -3.60 10.41 3.12
C TYR A 41 -3.71 11.86 2.64
N SER A 42 -4.83 12.24 2.04
CA SER A 42 -5.12 13.62 1.68
C SER A 42 -5.85 14.29 2.83
N GLN A 43 -5.22 15.31 3.45
CA GLN A 43 -5.88 16.10 4.49
C GLN A 43 -7.07 16.90 3.91
N ALA A 44 -6.91 17.46 2.71
CA ALA A 44 -7.95 18.27 2.06
C ALA A 44 -9.20 17.44 1.73
N GLN A 45 -9.01 16.21 1.24
CA GLN A 45 -10.11 15.32 0.86
C GLN A 45 -10.50 14.36 1.99
N ARG A 46 -9.76 14.38 3.11
CA ARG A 46 -9.91 13.49 4.28
C ARG A 46 -9.98 12.00 3.92
N GLN A 47 -9.25 11.58 2.87
CA GLN A 47 -9.32 10.21 2.34
C GLN A 47 -7.95 9.63 2.03
N TYR A 48 -7.86 8.30 2.13
CA TYR A 48 -6.69 7.54 1.70
C TYR A 48 -6.72 7.31 0.19
N TYR A 49 -5.54 7.32 -0.42
CA TYR A 49 -5.34 6.99 -1.82
C TYR A 49 -3.99 6.28 -2.01
N ALA A 50 -3.79 5.66 -3.16
CA ALA A 50 -2.57 4.92 -3.46
C ALA A 50 -1.92 5.46 -4.74
N ILE A 51 -0.61 5.72 -4.67
CA ILE A 51 0.19 6.18 -5.80
C ILE A 51 1.09 5.04 -6.27
N LYS A 52 1.13 4.77 -7.58
CA LYS A 52 2.05 3.78 -8.15
C LYS A 52 3.48 4.28 -8.02
N VAL A 53 4.32 3.50 -7.36
CA VAL A 53 5.74 3.82 -7.16
C VAL A 53 6.60 3.09 -8.17
N HIS A 54 6.29 1.81 -8.41
CA HIS A 54 7.09 0.97 -9.27
C HIS A 54 6.27 -0.19 -9.85
N THR A 55 6.60 -0.59 -11.07
CA THR A 55 6.12 -1.81 -11.72
C THR A 55 7.33 -2.56 -12.29
N SER A 56 7.46 -3.84 -11.95
CA SER A 56 8.51 -4.72 -12.44
C SER A 56 7.99 -5.70 -13.49
N GLU A 57 8.92 -6.32 -14.21
CA GLU A 57 8.64 -7.50 -15.03
C GLU A 57 8.45 -8.75 -14.16
N ASP A 58 9.07 -8.78 -12.99
CA ASP A 58 8.97 -9.87 -12.02
C ASP A 58 7.83 -9.68 -11.03
N SER A 59 7.32 -10.81 -10.55
CA SER A 59 6.22 -10.84 -9.59
C SER A 59 6.75 -10.84 -8.15
N TYR A 60 6.33 -9.86 -7.36
CA TYR A 60 6.70 -9.76 -5.95
C TYR A 60 5.90 -10.68 -5.03
N VAL A 61 4.78 -11.21 -5.52
CA VAL A 61 3.84 -12.05 -4.73
C VAL A 61 3.24 -13.14 -5.59
N SER A 62 2.81 -14.25 -4.99
CA SER A 62 2.16 -15.34 -5.71
C SER A 62 0.64 -15.15 -5.79
N LYS A 63 0.03 -15.50 -6.94
CA LYS A 63 -1.43 -15.69 -7.13
C LYS A 63 -2.32 -14.46 -6.82
N GLY A 64 -1.94 -13.26 -7.27
CA GLY A 64 -2.80 -12.07 -7.16
C GLY A 64 -3.06 -11.59 -5.73
N ARG A 65 -2.30 -12.12 -4.76
CA ARG A 65 -2.29 -11.65 -3.37
C ARG A 65 -1.74 -10.22 -3.30
N PHE A 66 -1.97 -9.58 -2.16
CA PHE A 66 -1.36 -8.32 -1.83
C PHE A 66 -0.90 -8.34 -0.37
N TYR A 67 0.07 -7.49 -0.06
CA TYR A 67 0.55 -7.31 1.31
C TYR A 67 0.83 -5.85 1.59
N PHE A 68 0.64 -5.46 2.85
CA PHE A 68 1.22 -4.22 3.36
C PHE A 68 2.66 -4.49 3.77
N VAL A 69 3.57 -3.60 3.36
CA VAL A 69 4.98 -3.68 3.72
C VAL A 69 5.51 -2.30 4.09
N ASN A 70 6.58 -2.28 4.87
CA ASN A 70 7.33 -1.07 5.14
C ASN A 70 8.29 -0.71 3.99
N ALA A 71 8.95 0.44 4.17
CA ALA A 71 9.97 0.98 3.28
C ALA A 71 11.05 -0.02 2.87
N SER A 72 11.70 -0.60 3.88
CA SER A 72 12.86 -1.47 3.74
C SER A 72 12.50 -2.68 2.92
N ARG A 73 11.35 -3.29 3.24
CA ARG A 73 10.90 -4.48 2.54
C ARG A 73 10.46 -4.19 1.10
N ALA A 74 9.85 -3.04 0.84
CA ALA A 74 9.56 -2.61 -0.54
C ALA A 74 10.87 -2.39 -1.33
N ASN A 75 11.88 -1.79 -0.69
CA ASN A 75 13.21 -1.55 -1.28
C ASN A 75 13.94 -2.84 -1.62
N GLU A 76 13.93 -3.81 -0.70
CA GLU A 76 14.49 -5.14 -0.92
C GLU A 76 13.85 -5.82 -2.14
N MET A 77 12.55 -5.63 -2.36
CA MET A 77 11.86 -6.20 -3.52
C MET A 77 12.29 -5.55 -4.84
N ILE A 78 12.44 -4.23 -4.88
CA ILE A 78 12.71 -3.52 -6.14
C ILE A 78 14.21 -3.25 -6.39
N GLY A 79 15.08 -3.57 -5.43
CA GLY A 79 16.52 -3.30 -5.51
C GLY A 79 16.88 -1.81 -5.50
N SER A 80 15.98 -0.94 -5.02
CA SER A 80 16.14 0.51 -5.06
C SER A 80 15.87 1.11 -3.68
N GLN A 81 16.55 2.20 -3.37
CA GLN A 81 16.26 3.01 -2.19
C GLN A 81 15.07 3.90 -2.50
N ILE A 82 13.84 3.39 -2.33
CA ILE A 82 12.69 4.28 -2.13
C ILE A 82 13.01 5.06 -0.86
N PHE A 83 13.56 6.25 -1.02
CA PHE A 83 13.72 7.21 0.06
C PHE A 83 12.34 7.55 0.58
N ILE A 84 12.18 7.49 1.91
CA ILE A 84 10.94 7.83 2.57
C ILE A 84 11.27 8.91 3.57
N ASP A 85 10.71 10.10 3.36
CA ASP A 85 10.51 11.11 4.40
C ASP A 85 9.66 10.57 5.56
#